data_AF-S0IU55-F1
#
_entry.id   AF-S0IU55-F1
#
_cell.length_a   1.000
_cell.length_b   1.000
_cell.length_c   1.000
_cell.angle_alpha   90.00
_cell.angle_beta   90.00
_cell.angle_gamma   90.00
#
_symmetry.space_group_name_H-M   'P 1'
#
loop_
_entity.id
_entity.type
_entity.pdbx_description
1 polymer ?
#
loop_
_entity_poly.entity_id
_entity_poly.type
_entity_poly.pdbx_seq_one_letter_code
_entity_poly.pdbx_strand_id
1 'polypeptide(L)'
;MANKKGIKITTKIFHDNKIYLKLSDVTKALNYKTKQSFVDAHGDMIIKIKGIGDCILETDYNSLLVKDDNALSRQKQIEITKVDTLRSKIEMVTSMYPLKLAFGKGYFDLMAKKHGCISVEEYILKYDLPQEEQKCLKEIQEHRESHTYYKEEVAALYDKSRLDIDKLRQCGLDIQVMTQVTSNGHMNLISYIVGEGVFIEFSSYDYHEWDKISIDEKGNILVPYFNYDDHPEDGEQLINLSDVGIDRDFRNHSIVENLAWCIQNLKVESLEDYEYDVFHYRSDTIDFEIGIELLVNMIKPDASNTVYVDGIVGYEEEVYITDVDGQKVFGR
;
A
#
# COMPACT_ATOMS: atom_id res chain seq x y z
N MET A 1 16.73 16.97 20.91
CA MET A 1 15.66 17.86 20.41
C MET A 1 14.36 17.08 20.49
N ALA A 2 13.26 17.67 20.98
CA ALA A 2 12.02 16.93 21.23
C ALA A 2 11.46 16.35 19.92
N ASN A 3 11.28 15.01 19.87
CA ASN A 3 10.58 14.29 18.82
C ASN A 3 9.13 14.81 18.74
N LYS A 4 8.88 15.81 17.88
CA LYS A 4 7.52 16.22 17.55
C LYS A 4 6.91 15.11 16.70
N LYS A 5 5.96 14.35 17.27
CA LYS A 5 5.11 13.39 16.54
C LYS A 5 4.56 14.05 15.28
N GLY A 6 4.60 13.33 14.16
CA GLY A 6 3.93 13.73 12.91
C GLY A 6 2.46 14.04 13.16
N ILE A 7 1.94 15.05 12.47
CA ILE A 7 0.56 15.50 12.66
C ILE A 7 -0.28 14.83 11.59
N LYS A 8 -1.02 13.79 11.98
CA LYS A 8 -1.93 13.06 11.10
C LYS A 8 -3.02 14.00 10.60
N ILE A 9 -3.18 14.11 9.28
CA ILE A 9 -4.32 14.78 8.67
C ILE A 9 -5.49 13.81 8.74
N THR A 10 -6.45 14.10 9.62
CA THR A 10 -7.55 13.19 9.97
C THR A 10 -8.83 13.43 9.18
N THR A 11 -8.87 14.46 8.32
CA THR A 11 -10.09 14.77 7.57
C THR A 11 -9.72 15.27 6.18
N LYS A 12 -10.04 14.45 5.18
CA LYS A 12 -9.96 14.83 3.76
C LYS A 12 -11.35 15.21 3.28
N ILE A 13 -11.42 16.25 2.45
CA ILE A 13 -12.67 16.85 2.00
C ILE A 13 -12.74 16.72 0.50
N PHE A 14 -13.67 15.93 0.00
CA PHE A 14 -13.96 15.89 -1.41
C PHE A 14 -14.98 16.99 -1.77
N HIS A 15 -14.62 17.87 -2.69
CA HIS A 15 -15.47 18.94 -3.19
C HIS A 15 -15.13 19.23 -4.65
N ASP A 16 -16.12 19.43 -5.52
CA ASP A 16 -15.92 19.74 -6.94
C ASP A 16 -14.87 18.85 -7.65
N ASN A 17 -14.96 17.53 -7.44
CA ASN A 17 -14.04 16.53 -8.00
C ASN A 17 -12.57 16.67 -7.59
N LYS A 18 -12.30 17.30 -6.45
CA LYS A 18 -10.96 17.53 -5.91
C LYS A 18 -10.90 17.19 -4.43
N ILE A 19 -9.70 16.84 -3.95
CA ILE A 19 -9.43 16.56 -2.55
C ILE A 19 -8.80 17.77 -1.89
N TYR A 20 -9.42 18.21 -0.80
CA TYR A 20 -8.97 19.32 0.02
C TYR A 20 -8.66 18.85 1.43
N LEU A 21 -7.72 19.55 2.07
CA LEU A 21 -7.33 19.36 3.45
C LEU A 21 -7.77 20.58 4.25
N LYS A 22 -8.21 20.38 5.50
CA LYS A 22 -8.56 21.52 6.36
C LYS A 22 -7.32 22.36 6.63
N LEU A 23 -7.48 23.68 6.54
CA LEU A 23 -6.38 24.62 6.79
C LEU A 23 -5.82 24.47 8.22
N SER A 24 -6.64 24.06 9.19
CA SER A 24 -6.18 23.78 10.57
C SER A 24 -5.16 22.66 10.68
N ASP A 25 -5.23 21.67 9.78
CA ASP A 25 -4.40 20.47 9.86
C ASP A 25 -3.11 20.72 9.08
N VAL A 26 -3.24 21.35 7.91
CA VAL A 26 -2.12 21.83 7.09
C VAL A 26 -1.22 22.81 7.84
N THR A 27 -1.79 23.81 8.51
CA THR A 27 -1.01 24.81 9.26
C THR A 27 -0.18 24.17 10.37
N LYS A 28 -0.74 23.19 11.06
CA LYS A 28 -0.03 22.41 12.08
C LYS A 28 1.06 21.54 11.45
N ALA A 29 0.73 20.80 10.39
CA ALA A 29 1.64 19.91 9.67
C ALA A 29 2.90 20.66 9.19
N LEU A 30 2.71 21.83 8.59
CA LEU A 30 3.79 22.68 8.09
C LEU A 30 4.41 23.60 9.18
N ASN A 31 4.08 23.39 10.47
CA ASN A 31 4.65 24.13 11.62
C ASN A 31 4.42 25.64 11.63
N TYR A 32 3.35 26.13 11.02
CA TYR A 32 2.95 27.52 11.15
C TYR A 32 2.41 27.77 12.55
N LYS A 33 2.89 28.84 13.20
CA LYS A 33 2.49 29.19 14.58
C LYS A 33 1.00 29.51 14.69
N THR A 34 0.41 30.06 13.63
CA THR A 34 -1.02 30.42 13.57
C THR A 34 -1.58 30.16 12.18
N LYS A 35 -2.91 30.04 12.08
CA LYS A 35 -3.57 30.01 10.76
C LYS A 35 -3.31 31.30 9.97
N GLN A 36 -3.34 32.45 10.64
CA GLN A 36 -3.14 33.75 10.00
C GLN A 36 -1.77 33.84 9.32
N SER A 37 -0.70 33.35 9.97
CA SER A 37 0.63 33.35 9.35
C SER A 37 0.74 32.51 8.07
N PHE A 38 -0.12 31.50 7.91
CA PHE A 38 -0.19 30.75 6.65
C PHE A 38 -1.02 31.50 5.62
N VAL A 39 -2.16 32.09 6.02
CA VAL A 39 -3.00 32.92 5.15
C VAL A 39 -2.21 34.09 4.58
N ASP A 40 -1.36 34.72 5.39
CA ASP A 40 -0.53 35.85 4.96
C ASP A 40 0.54 35.43 3.92
N ALA A 41 0.96 34.16 3.94
CA ALA A 41 2.00 33.62 3.06
C ALA A 41 1.47 32.95 1.79
N HIS A 42 0.32 32.25 1.88
CA HIS A 42 -0.23 31.38 0.83
C HIS A 42 -1.75 31.56 0.68
N GLY A 43 -2.25 32.77 0.93
CA GLY A 43 -3.68 33.07 0.92
C GLY A 43 -4.37 32.80 -0.42
N ASP A 44 -3.61 32.81 -1.51
CA ASP A 44 -4.03 32.46 -2.86
C ASP A 44 -4.39 30.98 -3.04
N MET A 45 -3.84 30.10 -2.20
CA MET A 45 -4.11 28.65 -2.23
C MET A 45 -5.32 28.25 -1.36
N ILE A 46 -5.94 29.20 -0.66
CA ILE A 46 -7.01 28.93 0.30
C ILE A 46 -8.37 29.03 -0.38
N ILE A 47 -9.14 27.95 -0.26
CA ILE A 47 -10.51 27.86 -0.76
C ILE A 47 -11.45 27.69 0.43
N LYS A 48 -12.52 28.50 0.44
CA LYS A 48 -13.55 28.44 1.48
C LYS A 48 -14.71 27.57 1.04
N ILE A 49 -14.83 26.39 1.64
CA ILE A 49 -15.91 25.45 1.34
C ILE A 49 -17.06 25.68 2.32
N LYS A 50 -18.27 25.91 1.80
CA LYS A 50 -19.46 26.22 2.62
C LYS A 50 -19.76 25.08 3.60
N GLY A 51 -19.92 25.41 4.88
CA GLY A 51 -20.21 24.41 5.94
C GLY A 51 -18.99 23.68 6.48
N ILE A 52 -17.82 23.81 5.85
CA ILE A 52 -16.57 23.16 6.25
C ILE A 52 -15.52 24.19 6.70
N GLY A 53 -15.43 25.32 6.01
CA GLY A 53 -14.50 26.41 6.31
C GLY A 53 -13.32 26.46 5.34
N ASP A 54 -12.21 27.01 5.80
CA ASP A 54 -11.02 27.26 4.97
C ASP A 54 -10.22 25.97 4.76
N CYS A 55 -9.93 25.68 3.50
CA CYS A 55 -9.31 24.45 3.03
C CYS A 55 -8.22 24.78 2.00
N ILE A 56 -7.35 23.80 1.72
CA ILE A 56 -6.32 23.86 0.68
C ILE A 56 -6.39 22.57 -0.14
N LEU A 57 -6.08 22.65 -1.44
CA LEU A 57 -6.04 21.46 -2.29
C LEU A 57 -4.91 20.51 -1.83
N GLU A 58 -5.14 19.20 -1.85
CA GLU A 58 -4.15 18.20 -1.45
C GLU A 58 -2.84 18.33 -2.25
N THR A 59 -2.95 18.61 -3.56
CA THR A 59 -1.78 18.81 -4.43
C THR A 59 -0.99 20.08 -4.07
N ASP A 60 -1.67 21.14 -3.65
CA ASP A 60 -1.01 22.39 -3.24
C ASP A 60 -0.33 22.22 -1.89
N TYR A 61 -0.99 21.50 -0.96
CA TYR A 61 -0.36 21.08 0.29
C TYR A 61 0.90 20.24 0.05
N ASN A 62 0.83 19.22 -0.79
CA ASN A 62 1.99 18.38 -1.10
C ASN A 62 3.12 19.19 -1.72
N SER A 63 2.79 20.12 -2.61
CA SER A 63 3.77 21.03 -3.22
C SER A 63 4.46 21.93 -2.21
N LEU A 64 3.76 22.34 -1.14
CA LEU A 64 4.36 23.08 -0.03
C LEU A 64 5.19 22.18 0.87
N LEU A 65 4.71 20.96 1.13
CA LEU A 65 5.37 19.99 2.01
C LEU A 65 6.73 19.56 1.45
N VAL A 66 6.82 19.25 0.15
CA VAL A 66 8.08 18.82 -0.50
C VAL A 66 9.13 19.93 -0.60
N LYS A 67 8.74 21.19 -0.39
CA LYS A 67 9.66 22.34 -0.38
C LYS A 67 10.19 22.67 1.02
N ASP A 68 9.68 22.02 2.06
CA ASP A 68 10.09 22.19 3.46
C ASP A 68 10.59 20.86 4.01
N ASP A 69 11.90 20.60 3.90
CA ASP A 69 12.56 19.37 4.33
C ASP A 69 12.27 19.02 5.79
N ASN A 70 12.09 20.02 6.67
CA ASN A 70 11.77 19.79 8.07
C ASN A 70 10.31 19.40 8.28
N ALA A 71 9.40 19.95 7.48
CA ALA A 71 8.00 19.52 7.49
C ALA A 71 7.83 18.14 6.88
N LEU A 72 8.49 17.87 5.75
CA LEU A 72 8.48 16.57 5.10
C LEU A 72 9.08 15.49 6.01
N SER A 73 10.25 15.73 6.63
CA SER A 73 10.86 14.78 7.57
C SER A 73 9.96 14.47 8.78
N ARG A 74 9.16 15.44 9.25
CA ARG A 74 8.20 15.23 10.34
C ARG A 74 6.93 14.52 9.90
N GLN A 75 6.44 14.80 8.70
CA GLN A 75 5.27 14.14 8.13
C GLN A 75 5.59 12.76 7.58
N LYS A 76 6.86 12.50 7.28
CA LYS A 76 7.42 11.29 6.68
C LYS A 76 6.93 10.98 5.26
N GLN A 77 5.76 11.49 4.88
CA GLN A 77 5.13 11.24 3.59
C GLN A 77 4.28 12.43 3.13
N ILE A 78 3.99 12.44 1.83
CA ILE A 78 2.97 13.30 1.23
C ILE A 78 1.56 12.70 1.43
N GLU A 79 0.53 13.53 1.26
CA GLU A 79 -0.85 13.06 1.30
C GLU A 79 -1.28 12.59 -0.09
N ILE A 80 -1.67 11.32 -0.23
CA ILE A 80 -2.17 10.81 -1.51
C ILE A 80 -3.58 10.30 -1.29
N THR A 81 -4.56 10.91 -1.94
CA THR A 81 -5.91 10.36 -2.04
C THR A 81 -6.23 10.01 -3.47
N LYS A 82 -6.27 8.69 -3.71
CA LYS A 82 -6.78 8.13 -4.94
C LYS A 82 -8.29 8.18 -4.94
N VAL A 83 -8.88 8.86 -5.94
CA VAL A 83 -10.32 8.90 -6.17
C VAL A 83 -10.62 8.17 -7.47
N ASP A 84 -11.06 6.93 -7.37
CA ASP A 84 -11.53 6.18 -8.53
C ASP A 84 -12.94 6.65 -8.90
N THR A 85 -13.03 7.49 -9.93
CA THR A 85 -14.31 7.93 -10.49
C THR A 85 -14.59 7.14 -11.76
N LEU A 86 -15.88 6.95 -12.07
CA LEU A 86 -16.25 6.37 -13.37
C LEU A 86 -15.64 7.17 -14.52
N ARG A 87 -15.61 8.50 -14.40
CA ARG A 87 -14.95 9.40 -15.36
C ARG A 87 -13.47 9.10 -15.54
N SER A 88 -12.68 9.01 -14.46
CA SER A 88 -11.24 8.78 -14.54
C SER A 88 -10.91 7.39 -15.12
N LYS A 89 -11.73 6.37 -14.81
CA LYS A 89 -11.60 5.06 -15.45
C LYS A 89 -11.94 5.10 -16.95
N ILE A 90 -13.01 5.79 -17.33
CA ILE A 90 -13.40 5.94 -18.75
C ILE A 90 -12.32 6.70 -19.53
N GLU A 91 -11.77 7.78 -18.98
CA GLU A 91 -10.68 8.55 -19.60
C GLU A 91 -9.44 7.68 -19.83
N MET A 92 -9.09 6.83 -18.86
CA MET A 92 -8.00 5.86 -18.99
C MET A 92 -8.26 4.88 -20.14
N VAL A 93 -9.43 4.22 -20.17
CA VAL A 93 -9.76 3.27 -21.25
C VAL A 93 -9.79 3.97 -22.61
N THR A 94 -10.33 5.18 -22.67
CA THR A 94 -10.36 6.00 -23.89
C THR A 94 -8.95 6.28 -24.39
N SER A 95 -8.02 6.62 -23.50
CA SER A 95 -6.61 6.89 -23.84
C SER A 95 -5.86 5.67 -24.41
N MET A 96 -6.35 4.45 -24.16
CA MET A 96 -5.74 3.20 -24.63
C MET A 96 -6.22 2.77 -26.03
N TYR A 97 -7.25 3.38 -26.60
CA TYR A 97 -7.75 3.00 -27.94
C TYR A 97 -6.70 3.04 -29.06
N PRO A 98 -5.77 4.01 -29.10
CA PRO A 98 -4.68 3.97 -30.07
C PRO A 98 -3.86 2.67 -30.01
N LEU A 99 -3.61 2.15 -28.80
CA LEU A 99 -2.91 0.89 -28.58
C LEU A 99 -3.82 -0.32 -28.93
N LYS A 100 -5.08 -0.32 -28.48
CA LYS A 100 -6.06 -1.37 -28.84
C LYS A 100 -6.20 -1.51 -30.36
N LEU A 101 -6.17 -0.40 -31.09
CA LEU A 101 -6.21 -0.40 -32.55
C LEU A 101 -4.90 -0.89 -33.17
N ALA A 102 -3.75 -0.54 -32.61
CA ALA A 102 -2.45 -1.00 -33.11
C ALA A 102 -2.30 -2.54 -33.02
N PHE A 103 -2.77 -3.15 -31.93
CA PHE A 103 -2.62 -4.59 -31.68
C PHE A 103 -3.87 -5.43 -32.04
N GLY A 104 -5.04 -4.79 -32.12
CA GLY A 104 -6.33 -5.45 -32.32
C GLY A 104 -7.04 -5.07 -33.63
N LYS A 105 -6.37 -4.40 -34.57
CA LYS A 105 -7.00 -3.84 -35.79
C LYS A 105 -7.95 -4.81 -36.50
N GLY A 106 -7.51 -6.05 -36.72
CA GLY A 106 -8.31 -7.07 -37.41
C GLY A 106 -9.58 -7.47 -36.65
N TYR A 107 -9.57 -7.42 -35.33
CA TYR A 107 -10.75 -7.65 -34.49
C TYR A 107 -11.75 -6.49 -34.61
N PHE A 108 -11.28 -5.24 -34.50
CA PHE A 108 -12.15 -4.06 -34.62
C PHE A 108 -12.77 -3.93 -36.02
N ASP A 109 -12.00 -4.22 -37.08
CA ASP A 109 -12.50 -4.25 -38.46
C ASP A 109 -13.61 -5.30 -38.65
N LEU A 110 -13.44 -6.49 -38.05
CA LEU A 110 -14.43 -7.56 -38.09
C LEU A 110 -15.70 -7.18 -37.32
N MET A 111 -15.54 -6.61 -36.13
CA MET A 111 -16.66 -6.24 -35.27
C MET A 111 -17.46 -5.08 -35.84
N ALA A 112 -16.81 -4.09 -36.47
CA ALA A 112 -17.48 -3.01 -37.19
C ALA A 112 -18.35 -3.56 -38.32
N LYS A 113 -17.83 -4.49 -39.13
CA LYS A 113 -18.60 -5.16 -40.20
C LYS A 113 -19.77 -5.96 -39.64
N LYS A 114 -19.56 -6.72 -38.57
CA LYS A 114 -20.59 -7.53 -37.92
C LYS A 114 -21.76 -6.69 -37.40
N HIS A 115 -21.47 -5.48 -36.92
CA HIS A 115 -22.47 -4.53 -36.43
C HIS A 115 -23.00 -3.58 -37.50
N GLY A 116 -22.60 -3.76 -38.77
CA GLY A 116 -23.04 -2.92 -39.88
C GLY A 116 -22.55 -1.47 -39.81
N CYS A 117 -21.45 -1.22 -39.10
CA CYS A 117 -20.84 0.11 -38.97
C CYS A 117 -20.05 0.47 -40.24
N ILE A 118 -20.10 1.74 -40.63
CA ILE A 118 -19.37 2.30 -41.78
C ILE A 118 -17.88 2.47 -41.51
N SER A 119 -17.47 2.53 -40.23
CA SER A 119 -16.06 2.56 -39.84
C SER A 119 -15.81 1.90 -38.49
N VAL A 120 -14.54 1.66 -38.19
CA VAL A 120 -14.09 1.23 -36.86
C VAL A 120 -14.37 2.30 -35.81
N GLU A 121 -14.20 3.58 -36.12
CA GLU A 121 -14.55 4.64 -35.15
C GLU A 121 -16.04 4.64 -34.81
N GLU A 122 -16.92 4.42 -35.79
CA GLU A 122 -18.36 4.33 -35.52
C GLU A 122 -18.68 3.13 -34.61
N TYR A 123 -18.05 1.98 -34.85
CA TYR A 123 -18.19 0.83 -33.99
C TYR A 123 -17.72 1.10 -32.55
N ILE A 124 -16.57 1.75 -32.41
CA ILE A 124 -16.02 2.11 -31.09
C ILE A 124 -16.98 3.01 -30.33
N LEU A 125 -17.43 4.10 -30.95
CA LEU A 125 -18.28 5.08 -30.27
C LEU A 125 -19.68 4.55 -29.94
N LYS A 126 -20.26 3.69 -30.80
CA LYS A 126 -21.63 3.19 -30.62
C LYS A 126 -21.74 1.94 -29.77
N TYR A 127 -20.70 1.10 -29.73
CA TYR A 127 -20.80 -0.24 -29.14
C TYR A 127 -19.67 -0.53 -28.16
N ASP A 128 -18.42 -0.34 -28.57
CA ASP A 128 -17.26 -0.76 -27.77
C ASP A 128 -17.05 0.11 -26.53
N LEU A 129 -16.99 1.44 -26.72
CA LEU A 129 -16.81 2.39 -25.63
C LEU A 129 -17.97 2.31 -24.62
N PRO A 130 -19.26 2.29 -25.02
CA PRO A 130 -20.36 2.07 -24.07
C PRO A 130 -20.26 0.75 -23.29
N GLN A 131 -19.74 -0.34 -23.89
CA GLN A 131 -19.49 -1.59 -23.18
C GLN A 131 -18.33 -1.47 -22.18
N GLU A 132 -17.26 -0.77 -22.55
CA GLU A 132 -16.14 -0.46 -21.66
C GLU A 132 -16.55 0.46 -20.51
N GLU A 133 -17.44 1.43 -20.75
CA GLU A 133 -18.04 2.28 -19.71
C GLU A 133 -18.86 1.45 -18.72
N GLN A 134 -19.71 0.54 -19.22
CA GLN A 134 -20.46 -0.40 -18.38
C GLN A 134 -19.55 -1.35 -17.62
N LYS A 135 -18.45 -1.79 -18.24
CA LYS A 135 -17.44 -2.63 -17.58
C LYS A 135 -16.71 -1.84 -16.49
N CYS A 136 -16.29 -0.60 -16.74
CA CYS A 136 -15.70 0.26 -15.72
C CYS A 136 -16.66 0.53 -14.56
N LEU A 137 -17.94 0.76 -14.85
CA LEU A 137 -19.00 0.92 -13.85
C LEU A 137 -19.15 -0.36 -13.03
N LYS A 138 -19.24 -1.52 -13.69
CA LYS A 138 -19.36 -2.82 -13.05
C LYS A 138 -18.12 -3.13 -12.21
N GLU A 139 -16.91 -2.88 -12.71
CA GLU A 139 -15.67 -3.00 -11.95
C GLU A 139 -15.64 -2.07 -10.73
N ILE A 140 -16.13 -0.83 -10.83
CA ILE A 140 -16.21 0.08 -9.68
C ILE A 140 -17.24 -0.43 -8.66
N GLN A 141 -18.33 -1.05 -9.13
CA GLN A 141 -19.37 -1.62 -8.28
C GLN A 141 -18.97 -2.97 -7.66
N GLU A 142 -18.19 -3.79 -8.37
CA GLU A 142 -17.73 -5.13 -7.99
C GLU A 142 -16.40 -5.11 -7.25
N HIS A 143 -15.48 -4.19 -7.59
CA HIS A 143 -14.33 -3.83 -6.76
C HIS A 143 -14.74 -2.89 -5.62
N ARG A 144 -15.87 -3.22 -5.00
CA ARG A 144 -16.01 -3.12 -3.55
C ARG A 144 -15.07 -4.16 -2.91
N GLU A 145 -13.79 -4.14 -3.28
CA GLU A 145 -12.79 -4.97 -2.61
C GLU A 145 -12.73 -4.43 -1.20
N SER A 146 -13.44 -5.12 -0.31
CA SER A 146 -13.17 -4.99 1.10
C SER A 146 -11.68 -5.25 1.23
N HIS A 147 -10.96 -4.32 1.87
CA HIS A 147 -9.60 -4.54 2.33
C HIS A 147 -9.56 -5.66 3.39
N THR A 148 -10.33 -6.75 3.23
CA THR A 148 -10.54 -7.83 4.17
C THR A 148 -9.20 -8.43 4.56
N TYR A 149 -8.37 -8.78 3.57
CA TYR A 149 -7.05 -9.33 3.83
C TYR A 149 -6.17 -8.34 4.62
N TYR A 150 -6.09 -7.08 4.19
CA TYR A 150 -5.41 -6.03 4.95
C TYR A 150 -5.94 -5.89 6.39
N LYS A 151 -7.26 -5.93 6.58
CA LYS A 151 -7.92 -5.84 7.88
C LYS A 151 -7.60 -7.05 8.75
N GLU A 152 -7.58 -8.24 8.16
CA GLU A 152 -7.25 -9.50 8.82
C GLU A 152 -5.80 -9.49 9.28
N GLU A 153 -4.86 -9.12 8.40
CA GLU A 153 -3.43 -8.98 8.75
C GLU A 153 -3.22 -7.91 9.83
N VAL A 154 -3.84 -6.73 9.70
CA VAL A 154 -3.79 -5.69 10.75
C VAL A 154 -4.38 -6.20 12.06
N ALA A 155 -5.50 -6.91 12.03
CA ALA A 155 -6.13 -7.45 13.23
C ALA A 155 -5.28 -8.54 13.88
N ALA A 156 -4.60 -9.37 13.09
CA ALA A 156 -3.70 -10.41 13.58
C ALA A 156 -2.54 -9.84 14.41
N LEU A 157 -2.04 -8.65 14.07
CA LEU A 157 -1.04 -7.96 14.89
C LEU A 157 -1.53 -7.58 16.30
N TYR A 158 -2.84 -7.50 16.50
CA TYR A 158 -3.45 -7.20 17.80
C TYR A 158 -4.07 -8.44 18.47
N ASP A 159 -4.07 -9.59 17.80
CA ASP A 159 -4.59 -10.84 18.31
C ASP A 159 -3.46 -11.67 18.95
N LYS A 160 -3.46 -11.73 20.28
CA LYS A 160 -2.46 -12.48 21.05
C LYS A 160 -2.47 -13.99 20.77
N SER A 161 -3.55 -14.54 20.22
CA SER A 161 -3.59 -15.95 19.83
C SER A 161 -2.88 -16.22 18.50
N ARG A 162 -2.55 -15.16 17.75
CA ARG A 162 -1.77 -15.21 16.51
C ARG A 162 -0.35 -14.73 16.74
N LEU A 163 -0.20 -13.60 17.43
CA LEU A 163 1.08 -12.95 17.68
C LEU A 163 1.07 -12.26 19.05
N ASP A 164 1.78 -12.83 20.03
CA ASP A 164 1.97 -12.17 21.31
C ASP A 164 3.16 -11.20 21.25
N ILE A 165 2.91 -9.99 20.71
CA ILE A 165 3.94 -8.94 20.55
C ILE A 165 4.64 -8.61 21.87
N ASP A 166 3.94 -8.67 23.00
CA ASP A 166 4.55 -8.39 24.31
C ASP A 166 5.61 -9.43 24.66
N LYS A 167 5.34 -10.70 24.34
CA LYS A 167 6.26 -11.83 24.56
C LYS A 167 7.41 -11.81 23.55
N LEU A 168 7.11 -11.50 22.29
CA LEU A 168 8.10 -11.30 21.23
C LEU A 168 9.13 -10.23 21.62
N ARG A 169 8.67 -9.12 22.22
CA ARG A 169 9.56 -8.07 22.76
C ARG A 169 10.36 -8.49 23.98
N GLN A 170 9.83 -9.37 24.83
CA GLN A 170 10.59 -9.96 25.93
C GLN A 170 11.72 -10.87 25.44
N CYS A 171 11.54 -11.50 24.28
CA CYS A 171 12.58 -12.24 23.57
C CYS A 171 13.61 -11.33 22.87
N GLY A 172 13.49 -10.00 22.97
CA GLY A 172 14.38 -9.09 22.27
C GLY A 172 14.10 -8.96 20.78
N LEU A 173 12.92 -9.39 20.31
CA LEU A 173 12.47 -9.16 18.94
C LEU A 173 11.49 -7.96 18.91
N ASP A 174 11.15 -7.48 17.72
CA ASP A 174 10.03 -6.55 17.52
C ASP A 174 9.35 -6.86 16.19
N ILE A 175 8.30 -6.11 15.87
CA ILE A 175 7.64 -6.19 14.57
C ILE A 175 7.73 -4.86 13.83
N GLN A 176 8.10 -4.93 12.57
CA GLN A 176 8.06 -3.82 11.63
C GLN A 176 7.00 -4.13 10.57
N VAL A 177 6.32 -3.08 10.09
CA VAL A 177 5.26 -3.24 9.09
C VAL A 177 5.35 -2.14 8.04
N MET A 178 4.93 -2.48 6.83
CA MET A 178 4.87 -1.60 5.67
C MET A 178 3.57 -1.88 4.93
N THR A 179 2.78 -0.85 4.67
CA THR A 179 1.57 -0.98 3.85
C THR A 179 1.92 -0.77 2.38
N GLN A 180 1.60 -1.76 1.54
CA GLN A 180 1.59 -1.63 0.10
C GLN A 180 0.21 -1.12 -0.34
N VAL A 181 0.18 -0.08 -1.17
CA VAL A 181 -1.04 0.46 -1.79
C VAL A 181 -0.85 0.43 -3.30
N THR A 182 -1.56 -0.46 -3.98
CA THR A 182 -1.44 -0.63 -5.42
C THR A 182 -2.20 0.47 -6.18
N SER A 183 -1.95 0.55 -7.48
CA SER A 183 -2.61 1.51 -8.37
C SER A 183 -4.11 1.28 -8.54
N ASN A 184 -4.70 0.19 -8.05
CA ASN A 184 -6.15 -0.01 -8.02
C ASN A 184 -6.75 0.28 -6.63
N GLY A 185 -5.95 0.72 -5.66
CA GLY A 185 -6.38 1.02 -4.29
C GLY A 185 -6.45 -0.21 -3.38
N HIS A 186 -6.00 -1.37 -3.85
CA HIS A 186 -5.80 -2.54 -3.01
C HIS A 186 -4.68 -2.27 -2.01
N MET A 187 -4.89 -2.71 -0.78
CA MET A 187 -3.95 -2.54 0.32
C MET A 187 -3.49 -3.90 0.80
N ASN A 188 -2.18 -4.07 0.98
CA ASN A 188 -1.58 -5.23 1.63
C ASN A 188 -0.71 -4.76 2.79
N LEU A 189 -0.66 -5.56 3.85
CA LEU A 189 0.23 -5.31 4.97
C LEU A 189 1.39 -6.28 4.85
N ILE A 190 2.60 -5.75 4.70
CA ILE A 190 3.84 -6.51 4.73
C ILE A 190 4.39 -6.36 6.15
N SER A 191 4.66 -7.47 6.82
CA SER A 191 5.09 -7.47 8.23
C SER A 191 6.35 -8.31 8.37
N TYR A 192 7.29 -7.85 9.19
CA TYR A 192 8.52 -8.58 9.51
C TYR A 192 8.75 -8.61 11.00
N ILE A 193 9.04 -9.80 11.52
CA ILE A 193 9.61 -10.00 12.85
C ILE A 193 11.11 -9.75 12.76
N VAL A 194 11.59 -8.83 13.59
CA VAL A 194 12.94 -8.28 13.50
C VAL A 194 13.69 -8.35 14.82
N GLY A 195 14.99 -8.61 14.75
CA GLY A 195 15.87 -8.71 15.92
C GLY A 195 17.34 -8.67 15.53
N GLU A 196 18.21 -9.00 16.49
CA GLU A 196 19.61 -9.29 16.21
C GLU A 196 19.71 -10.60 15.44
N GLY A 197 20.15 -10.54 14.19
CA GLY A 197 20.25 -11.66 13.26
C GLY A 197 18.91 -12.20 12.75
N VAL A 198 17.77 -11.65 13.19
CA VAL A 198 16.43 -12.13 12.86
C VAL A 198 15.70 -11.16 11.93
N PHE A 199 15.22 -11.64 10.79
CA PHE A 199 14.42 -10.90 9.81
C PHE A 199 13.48 -11.85 9.06
N ILE A 200 12.30 -12.10 9.62
CA ILE A 200 11.35 -13.13 9.16
C ILE A 200 10.03 -12.46 8.77
N GLU A 201 9.54 -12.73 7.57
CA GLU A 201 8.23 -12.29 7.11
C GLU A 201 7.11 -12.92 7.95
N PHE A 202 6.17 -12.09 8.41
CA PHE A 202 5.02 -12.52 9.19
C PHE A 202 3.75 -12.39 8.36
N SER A 203 2.94 -13.44 8.39
CA SER A 203 1.59 -13.52 7.82
C SER A 203 0.64 -14.13 8.85
N SER A 204 -0.64 -13.73 8.87
CA SER A 204 -1.63 -14.37 9.74
C SER A 204 -1.94 -15.83 9.38
N TYR A 205 -1.45 -16.27 8.21
CA TYR A 205 -1.52 -17.63 7.69
C TYR A 205 -0.19 -18.39 7.80
N ASP A 206 0.79 -17.84 8.50
CA ASP A 206 2.10 -18.45 8.73
C ASP A 206 1.99 -19.76 9.55
N TYR A 207 2.93 -20.67 9.32
CA TYR A 207 3.07 -21.95 10.01
C TYR A 207 3.81 -21.84 11.35
N HIS A 208 4.47 -20.71 11.62
CA HIS A 208 5.07 -20.43 12.93
C HIS A 208 3.98 -20.11 13.97
N GLU A 209 4.07 -20.76 15.13
CA GLU A 209 3.17 -20.51 16.26
C GLU A 209 3.74 -19.40 17.17
N TRP A 210 3.68 -18.17 16.67
CA TRP A 210 4.27 -17.00 17.32
C TRP A 210 3.69 -16.67 18.71
N ASP A 211 2.46 -17.09 19.01
CA ASP A 211 1.86 -17.00 20.34
C ASP A 211 2.59 -17.88 21.38
N LYS A 212 3.23 -18.96 20.93
CA LYS A 212 3.95 -19.93 21.75
C LYS A 212 5.44 -19.68 21.86
N ILE A 213 5.98 -18.62 21.23
CA ILE A 213 7.39 -18.24 21.34
C ILE A 213 7.88 -18.25 22.80
N SER A 214 9.07 -18.78 23.05
CA SER A 214 9.58 -18.95 24.41
C SER A 214 11.10 -18.76 24.48
N ILE A 215 11.60 -18.65 25.71
CA ILE A 215 13.04 -18.64 25.99
C ILE A 215 13.34 -19.87 26.84
N ASP A 216 14.30 -20.68 26.43
CA ASP A 216 14.73 -21.84 27.20
C ASP A 216 15.66 -21.47 28.38
N GLU A 217 16.06 -22.45 29.18
CA GLU A 217 16.94 -22.25 30.32
C GLU A 217 18.33 -21.71 29.95
N LYS A 218 18.74 -21.85 28.68
CA LYS A 218 20.02 -21.37 28.15
C LYS A 218 19.92 -19.97 27.55
N GLY A 219 18.71 -19.40 27.47
CA GLY A 219 18.45 -18.11 26.85
C GLY A 219 18.17 -18.16 25.35
N ASN A 220 17.99 -19.36 24.77
CA ASN A 220 17.65 -19.50 23.36
C ASN A 220 16.19 -19.15 23.11
N ILE A 221 15.92 -18.43 22.04
CA ILE A 221 14.59 -18.03 21.59
C ILE A 221 14.05 -19.14 20.69
N LEU A 222 12.97 -19.78 21.10
CA LEU A 222 12.40 -20.95 20.43
C LEU A 222 10.98 -20.65 19.96
N VAL A 223 10.69 -20.94 18.69
CA VAL A 223 9.35 -20.83 18.11
C VAL A 223 8.94 -22.16 17.49
N PRO A 224 7.77 -22.72 17.84
CA PRO A 224 7.23 -23.89 17.16
C PRO A 224 6.86 -23.55 15.71
N TYR A 225 7.09 -24.50 14.81
CA TYR A 225 6.78 -24.40 13.38
C TYR A 225 6.09 -25.68 12.90
N PHE A 226 4.98 -25.54 12.17
CA PHE A 226 4.17 -26.64 11.67
C PHE A 226 3.84 -26.48 10.18
N ASN A 227 4.61 -27.11 9.29
CA ASN A 227 4.27 -27.14 7.87
C ASN A 227 3.18 -28.20 7.60
N TYR A 228 1.93 -27.76 7.45
CA TYR A 228 0.80 -28.66 7.19
C TYR A 228 0.69 -29.13 5.73
N ASP A 229 1.30 -28.41 4.78
CA ASP A 229 1.00 -28.58 3.35
C ASP A 229 2.06 -29.37 2.58
N ASP A 230 3.36 -29.25 2.91
CA ASP A 230 4.42 -29.95 2.16
C ASP A 230 4.94 -31.23 2.84
N HIS A 231 5.02 -31.24 4.18
CA HIS A 231 5.66 -32.33 4.94
C HIS A 231 4.94 -32.61 6.28
N PRO A 232 3.67 -33.09 6.27
CA PRO A 232 2.92 -33.38 7.49
C PRO A 232 3.58 -34.47 8.37
N GLU A 233 4.45 -35.31 7.79
CA GLU A 233 5.25 -36.31 8.48
C GLU A 233 6.36 -35.74 9.38
N ASP A 234 6.82 -34.52 9.12
CA ASP A 234 7.93 -33.91 9.87
C ASP A 234 7.49 -33.39 11.25
N GLY A 235 6.17 -33.31 11.49
CA GLY A 235 5.58 -32.98 12.79
C GLY A 235 5.91 -31.56 13.28
N GLU A 236 5.80 -31.36 14.59
CA GLU A 236 6.17 -30.11 15.25
C GLU A 236 7.68 -29.92 15.19
N GLN A 237 8.14 -28.87 14.51
CA GLN A 237 9.53 -28.44 14.53
C GLN A 237 9.70 -27.29 15.51
N LEU A 238 10.89 -27.18 16.11
CA LEU A 238 11.23 -26.09 17.01
C LEU A 238 12.39 -25.31 16.42
N ILE A 239 12.11 -24.12 15.92
CA ILE A 239 13.10 -23.24 15.30
C ILE A 239 13.81 -22.44 16.41
N ASN A 240 15.14 -22.42 16.37
CA ASN A 240 15.96 -21.67 17.32
C ASN A 240 16.45 -20.36 16.70
N LEU A 241 15.80 -19.26 17.07
CA LEU A 241 16.10 -17.93 16.57
C LEU A 241 17.36 -17.31 17.19
N SER A 242 18.02 -17.99 18.13
CA SER A 242 19.28 -17.54 18.73
C SER A 242 20.53 -18.05 18.03
N ASP A 243 20.41 -19.02 17.11
CA ASP A 243 21.53 -19.52 16.31
C ASP A 243 21.76 -18.62 15.09
N VAL A 244 22.19 -17.38 15.36
CA VAL A 244 22.30 -16.33 14.34
C VAL A 244 23.68 -16.33 13.69
N GLY A 245 23.72 -16.55 12.38
CA GLY A 245 24.92 -16.40 11.57
C GLY A 245 25.27 -14.94 11.22
N ILE A 246 24.43 -13.98 11.64
CA ILE A 246 24.42 -12.60 11.14
C ILE A 246 24.47 -11.61 12.31
N ASP A 247 25.57 -10.85 12.38
CA ASP A 247 25.80 -9.78 13.36
C ASP A 247 25.20 -8.45 12.87
N ARG A 248 23.87 -8.43 12.73
CA ARG A 248 23.09 -7.24 12.36
C ARG A 248 21.80 -7.20 13.14
N ASP A 249 21.54 -6.07 13.80
CA ASP A 249 20.25 -5.82 14.42
C ASP A 249 19.30 -5.12 13.44
N PHE A 250 18.36 -5.89 12.89
CA PHE A 250 17.40 -5.44 11.89
C PHE A 250 16.40 -4.41 12.43
N ARG A 251 16.22 -4.32 13.76
CA ARG A 251 15.33 -3.32 14.40
C ARG A 251 15.79 -1.89 14.17
N ASN A 252 17.09 -1.67 13.94
CA ASN A 252 17.69 -0.35 13.82
C ASN A 252 17.55 0.28 12.42
N HIS A 253 16.84 -0.40 11.52
CA HIS A 253 16.74 -0.05 10.11
C HIS A 253 15.30 -0.24 9.63
N SER A 254 14.91 0.48 8.58
CA SER A 254 13.62 0.27 7.92
C SER A 254 13.57 -1.07 7.17
N ILE A 255 12.37 -1.54 6.85
CA ILE A 255 12.16 -2.76 6.05
C ILE A 255 12.93 -2.68 4.72
N VAL A 256 12.84 -1.54 4.02
CA VAL A 256 13.54 -1.35 2.74
C VAL A 256 15.06 -1.42 2.89
N GLU A 257 15.62 -0.80 3.94
CA GLU A 257 17.07 -0.88 4.22
C GLU A 257 17.51 -2.30 4.56
N ASN A 258 16.66 -3.05 5.27
CA ASN A 258 16.90 -4.45 5.62
C ASN A 258 16.89 -5.35 4.40
N LEU A 259 15.87 -5.24 3.54
CA LEU A 259 15.78 -5.96 2.27
C LEU A 259 17.00 -5.65 1.38
N ALA A 260 17.38 -4.38 1.26
CA ALA A 260 18.56 -3.98 0.49
C ALA A 260 19.85 -4.59 1.05
N TRP A 261 20.01 -4.62 2.38
CA TRP A 261 21.15 -5.26 3.02
C TRP A 261 21.17 -6.76 2.77
N CYS A 262 20.02 -7.45 2.89
CA CYS A 262 19.90 -8.88 2.64
C CYS A 262 20.30 -9.22 1.20
N ILE A 263 19.77 -8.50 0.19
CA ILE A 263 20.14 -8.68 -1.22
C ILE A 263 21.66 -8.54 -1.43
N GLN A 264 22.32 -7.62 -0.73
CA GLN A 264 23.75 -7.34 -0.91
C GLN A 264 24.67 -8.34 -0.20
N ASN A 265 24.22 -8.94 0.91
CA ASN A 265 25.10 -9.68 1.82
C ASN A 265 24.77 -11.17 1.89
N LEU A 266 23.56 -11.59 1.55
CA LEU A 266 23.16 -12.99 1.55
C LEU A 266 23.48 -13.63 0.20
N LYS A 267 23.99 -14.86 0.25
CA LYS A 267 24.18 -15.67 -0.96
C LYS A 267 22.86 -16.31 -1.32
N VAL A 268 22.21 -15.77 -2.34
CA VAL A 268 21.01 -16.37 -2.92
C VAL A 268 21.45 -17.54 -3.81
N GLU A 269 20.94 -18.74 -3.54
CA GLU A 269 21.31 -19.95 -4.31
C GLU A 269 20.61 -19.98 -5.69
N SER A 270 19.43 -19.36 -5.81
CA SER A 270 18.72 -19.16 -7.08
C SER A 270 17.73 -18.00 -7.02
N LEU A 271 17.57 -17.27 -8.12
CA LEU A 271 16.37 -16.45 -8.35
C LEU A 271 15.25 -17.43 -8.74
N GLU A 272 14.32 -17.69 -7.83
CA GLU A 272 13.17 -18.55 -8.15
C GLU A 272 12.14 -17.73 -8.89
N ASP A 273 11.93 -18.08 -10.16
CA ASP A 273 10.95 -17.48 -11.08
C ASP A 273 9.56 -18.09 -10.78
N TYR A 274 9.07 -17.95 -9.55
CA TYR A 274 7.64 -18.09 -9.30
C TYR A 274 6.99 -16.83 -9.82
N GLU A 275 5.90 -16.95 -10.57
CA GLU A 275 5.28 -15.94 -11.45
C GLU A 275 5.00 -14.53 -10.85
N TYR A 276 5.35 -14.28 -9.58
CA TYR A 276 5.11 -13.07 -8.81
C TYR A 276 6.33 -12.53 -8.02
N ASP A 277 7.33 -13.36 -7.66
CA ASP A 277 8.44 -13.00 -6.76
C ASP A 277 9.80 -13.03 -7.46
N VAL A 278 10.66 -12.06 -7.13
CA VAL A 278 11.98 -11.89 -7.79
C VAL A 278 13.12 -12.36 -6.89
N PHE A 279 12.98 -12.20 -5.57
CA PHE A 279 13.93 -12.69 -4.59
C PHE A 279 13.19 -13.39 -3.47
N HIS A 280 13.60 -14.62 -3.18
CA HIS A 280 13.21 -15.34 -1.98
C HIS A 280 14.49 -15.82 -1.30
N TYR A 281 14.58 -15.62 0.01
CA TYR A 281 15.62 -16.20 0.84
C TYR A 281 14.99 -16.83 2.07
N ARG A 282 15.35 -18.08 2.35
CA ARG A 282 14.79 -18.85 3.46
C ARG A 282 15.86 -19.50 4.33
N SER A 283 15.73 -19.30 5.63
CA SER A 283 16.52 -19.88 6.70
C SER A 283 15.76 -19.74 8.03
N ASP A 284 16.23 -20.44 9.07
CA ASP A 284 15.61 -20.40 10.40
C ASP A 284 15.52 -19.01 11.03
N THR A 285 16.40 -18.08 10.65
CA THR A 285 16.49 -16.73 11.25
C THR A 285 16.20 -15.60 10.26
N ILE A 286 16.29 -15.87 8.96
CA ILE A 286 15.95 -14.92 7.90
C ILE A 286 15.06 -15.61 6.88
N ASP A 287 13.86 -15.07 6.69
CA ASP A 287 12.88 -15.55 5.72
C ASP A 287 12.17 -14.33 5.11
N PHE A 288 12.27 -14.14 3.80
CA PHE A 288 11.58 -13.04 3.11
C PHE A 288 11.40 -13.30 1.62
N GLU A 289 10.34 -12.72 1.08
CA GLU A 289 10.09 -12.64 -0.35
C GLU A 289 10.03 -11.17 -0.82
N ILE A 290 10.47 -10.92 -2.07
CA ILE A 290 10.41 -9.60 -2.70
C ILE A 290 9.77 -9.73 -4.08
N GLY A 291 8.52 -9.27 -4.15
CA GLY A 291 7.81 -9.09 -5.40
C GLY A 291 8.45 -8.06 -6.32
N ILE A 292 8.21 -8.21 -7.63
CA ILE A 292 8.81 -7.34 -8.66
C ILE A 292 8.51 -5.85 -8.47
N GLU A 293 7.31 -5.51 -8.00
CA GLU A 293 6.92 -4.11 -7.80
C GLU A 293 7.68 -3.44 -6.66
N LEU A 294 7.96 -4.17 -5.58
CA LEU A 294 8.74 -3.66 -4.44
C LEU A 294 10.20 -3.46 -4.87
N LEU A 295 10.78 -4.44 -5.56
CA LEU A 295 12.13 -4.33 -6.08
C LEU A 295 12.30 -3.14 -7.05
N VAL A 296 11.36 -2.98 -7.99
CA VAL A 296 11.35 -1.83 -8.90
C VAL A 296 11.21 -0.52 -8.12
N ASN A 297 10.35 -0.46 -7.10
CA ASN A 297 10.19 0.72 -6.27
C ASN A 297 11.49 1.06 -5.49
N MET A 298 12.20 0.06 -4.97
CA MET A 298 13.49 0.24 -4.27
C MET A 298 14.59 0.82 -5.18
N ILE A 299 14.59 0.46 -6.47
CA ILE A 299 15.61 0.92 -7.44
C ILE A 299 15.21 2.25 -8.08
N LYS A 300 13.93 2.37 -8.46
CA LYS A 300 13.37 3.48 -9.22
C LYS A 300 11.93 3.77 -8.75
N PRO A 301 11.76 4.56 -7.66
CA PRO A 301 10.46 4.80 -7.05
C PRO A 301 9.40 5.42 -7.98
N ASP A 302 9.80 6.14 -9.03
CA ASP A 302 8.92 6.77 -10.02
C ASP A 302 8.45 5.82 -11.14
N ALA A 303 8.93 4.57 -11.16
CA ALA A 303 8.57 3.58 -12.18
C ALA A 303 7.42 2.66 -11.78
N SER A 304 6.98 2.68 -10.52
CA SER A 304 5.86 1.89 -10.03
C SER A 304 4.68 2.79 -9.66
N ASN A 305 3.47 2.34 -9.98
CA ASN A 305 2.23 2.99 -9.54
C ASN A 305 1.79 2.50 -8.14
N THR A 306 2.58 1.64 -7.51
CA THR A 306 2.37 1.10 -6.17
C THR A 306 3.19 1.89 -5.17
N VAL A 307 2.52 2.34 -4.11
CA VAL A 307 3.09 3.14 -3.03
C VAL A 307 3.33 2.24 -1.83
N TYR A 308 4.53 2.30 -1.26
CA TYR A 308 4.88 1.62 -0.02
C TYR A 308 4.98 2.66 1.10
N VAL A 309 4.29 2.41 2.20
CA VAL A 309 4.21 3.31 3.35
C VAL A 309 4.67 2.57 4.59
N ASP A 310 5.66 3.12 5.29
CA ASP A 310 6.06 2.59 6.60
C ASP A 310 4.89 2.67 7.59
N GLY A 311 4.54 1.52 8.18
CA GLY A 311 3.47 1.41 9.16
C GLY A 311 2.10 1.03 8.58
N ILE A 312 1.11 1.01 9.47
CA ILE A 312 -0.29 0.75 9.14
C ILE A 312 -0.96 2.05 8.69
N VAL A 313 -1.55 2.02 7.49
CA VAL A 313 -2.36 3.10 6.95
C VAL A 313 -3.82 2.88 7.37
N GLY A 314 -4.40 3.88 8.05
CA GLY A 314 -5.82 3.82 8.40
C GLY A 314 -6.69 3.97 7.16
N TYR A 315 -7.59 3.03 6.93
CA TYR A 315 -8.62 3.11 5.89
C TYR A 315 -9.89 3.77 6.46
N GLU A 316 -10.55 4.65 5.70
CA GLU A 316 -11.92 5.04 6.02
C GLU A 316 -12.84 4.04 5.32
N GLU A 317 -13.73 3.40 6.09
CA GLU A 317 -14.83 2.65 5.52
C GLU A 317 -15.78 3.63 4.84
N GLU A 318 -16.11 3.34 3.58
CA GLU A 318 -17.10 4.02 2.75
C GLU A 318 -16.65 5.29 2.03
N VAL A 319 -17.52 5.70 1.09
CA VAL A 319 -17.42 6.82 0.14
C VAL A 319 -16.71 6.35 -1.15
N TYR A 320 -17.29 6.48 -2.35
CA TYR A 320 -17.51 7.74 -3.06
C TYR A 320 -18.69 7.72 -4.03
N ILE A 321 -19.60 8.70 -3.92
CA ILE A 321 -20.63 8.98 -4.93
C ILE A 321 -20.01 9.82 -6.04
N THR A 322 -20.04 9.32 -7.28
CA THR A 322 -19.95 10.18 -8.47
C THR A 322 -21.18 9.97 -9.33
N ASP A 323 -21.68 11.07 -9.90
CA ASP A 323 -22.69 11.03 -10.96
C ASP A 323 -21.97 11.21 -12.31
N VAL A 324 -22.22 10.29 -13.25
CA VAL A 324 -21.96 10.47 -14.68
C VAL A 324 -23.29 10.38 -15.39
N ASP A 325 -23.69 11.44 -16.10
CA ASP A 325 -24.94 11.51 -16.86
C ASP A 325 -26.22 11.09 -16.09
N GLY A 326 -26.28 11.43 -14.79
CA GLY A 326 -27.41 11.12 -13.92
C GLY A 326 -27.49 9.66 -13.46
N GLN A 327 -26.52 8.81 -13.83
CA GLN A 327 -26.36 7.47 -13.28
C GLN A 327 -25.61 7.56 -11.95
N LYS A 328 -26.31 7.20 -10.87
CA LYS A 328 -25.69 7.04 -9.55
C LYS A 328 -24.85 5.78 -9.55
N VAL A 329 -23.54 5.93 -9.41
CA VAL A 329 -22.61 4.81 -9.32
C VAL A 329 -22.80 4.05 -8.00
N PHE A 330 -23.25 4.74 -6.94
CA PHE A 330 -23.55 4.14 -5.64
C PHE A 330 -24.88 4.66 -5.05
N GLY A 331 -25.74 3.74 -4.61
CA GLY A 331 -27.04 4.05 -4.05
C GLY A 331 -27.64 2.91 -3.21
N ARG A 332 -27.66 3.16 -1.89
CA ARG A 332 -28.09 2.34 -0.74
C ARG A 332 -27.18 1.17 -0.35
#